data_AF-A0A6G9YA18-F1
#
_entry.id   AF-A0A6G9YA18-F1
#
_cell.length_a   1.000
_cell.length_b   1.000
_cell.length_c   1.000
_cell.angle_alpha   90.00
_cell.angle_beta   90.00
_cell.angle_gamma   90.00
#
_symmetry.space_group_name_H-M   'P 1'
#
loop_
_entity.id
_entity.type
_entity.pdbx_description
1 polymer ?
#
loop_
_entity_poly.entity_id
_entity_poly.type
_entity_poly.pdbx_seq_one_letter_code
_entity_poly.pdbx_strand_id
1 'polypeptide(L)'
;MNSKHVLPGSVVERVKSPYPSTQDPGYAANLQILVKDLMGEPDSPLLAMLDRDWLQQAVEQDPTRMAVGTRSALDRAIDIGVWLDLYKPDLRL
;
A
#
# COMPACT_ATOMS: atom_id res chain seq x y z
N MET A 1 26.20 -25.70 0.60
CA MET A 1 25.91 -26.74 -0.41
C MET A 1 25.79 -26.05 -1.76
N ASN A 2 26.69 -26.33 -2.71
CA ASN A 2 26.81 -25.58 -3.96
C ASN A 2 25.74 -26.06 -4.96
N SER A 3 24.57 -25.43 -4.96
CA SER A 3 23.39 -25.80 -5.77
C SER A 3 23.55 -25.61 -7.29
N LYS A 4 24.72 -25.16 -7.74
CA LYS A 4 25.05 -24.97 -9.17
C LYS A 4 24.98 -26.24 -10.01
N HIS A 5 25.18 -27.41 -9.42
CA HIS A 5 25.22 -28.68 -10.16
C HIS A 5 23.86 -29.33 -10.39
N VAL A 6 22.79 -28.79 -9.80
CA VAL A 6 21.43 -29.39 -9.83
C VAL A 6 20.36 -28.48 -10.41
N LEU A 7 20.72 -27.27 -10.84
CA LEU A 7 19.79 -26.30 -11.43
C LEU A 7 20.31 -25.81 -12.79
N PRO A 8 19.42 -25.51 -13.75
CA PRO A 8 19.80 -24.87 -15.02
C PRO A 8 20.49 -23.53 -14.78
N GLY A 9 21.45 -23.17 -15.67
CA GLY A 9 22.20 -21.91 -15.57
C GLY A 9 21.30 -20.67 -15.46
N SER A 10 20.19 -20.66 -16.22
CA SER A 10 19.18 -19.59 -16.17
C SER A 10 18.55 -19.38 -14.80
N VAL A 11 18.52 -20.40 -13.93
CA VAL A 11 17.99 -20.31 -12.57
C VAL A 11 19.05 -19.80 -11.60
N VAL A 12 20.29 -20.25 -11.75
CA VAL A 12 21.43 -19.85 -10.91
C VAL A 12 21.77 -18.38 -11.14
N GLU A 13 21.72 -17.93 -12.39
CA GLU A 13 22.13 -16.59 -12.80
C GLU A 13 20.98 -15.58 -12.79
N ARG A 14 19.75 -16.03 -12.50
CA ARG A 14 18.60 -15.14 -12.40
C ARG A 14 18.84 -14.12 -11.29
N VAL A 15 18.94 -12.84 -11.68
CA VAL A 15 18.93 -11.72 -10.75
C VAL A 15 17.70 -11.82 -9.86
N LYS A 16 17.92 -11.89 -8.54
CA LYS A 16 16.84 -11.96 -7.56
C LYS A 16 16.09 -10.64 -7.60
N SER A 17 14.84 -10.68 -8.06
CA SER A 17 13.89 -9.61 -7.79
C SER A 17 13.66 -9.58 -6.27
N PRO A 18 13.89 -8.45 -5.59
CA PRO A 18 13.59 -8.37 -4.17
C PRO A 18 12.09 -8.58 -3.99
N TYR A 19 11.72 -9.65 -3.29
CA TYR A 19 10.35 -9.84 -2.87
C TYR A 19 10.10 -9.00 -1.60
N PRO A 20 8.98 -8.28 -1.48
CA PRO A 20 7.94 -8.06 -2.49
C PRO A 20 8.20 -6.75 -3.27
N SER A 21 8.42 -6.83 -4.59
CA SER A 21 8.35 -5.68 -5.47
C SER A 21 7.05 -5.75 -6.28
N THR A 22 5.97 -5.18 -5.76
CA THR A 22 4.78 -4.95 -6.57
C THR A 22 5.15 -3.92 -7.65
N GLN A 23 5.31 -4.39 -8.89
CA GLN A 23 5.65 -3.55 -10.06
C GLN A 23 4.40 -3.19 -10.88
N ASP A 24 3.26 -3.80 -10.58
CA ASP A 24 2.00 -3.54 -11.26
C ASP A 24 1.42 -2.18 -10.83
N PRO A 25 1.32 -1.20 -11.76
CA PRO A 25 0.67 0.09 -11.47
C PRO A 25 -0.79 -0.06 -11.02
N GLY A 26 -1.45 -1.15 -11.42
CA GLY A 26 -2.82 -1.46 -11.02
C GLY A 26 -2.98 -1.61 -9.51
N TYR A 27 -1.95 -2.08 -8.79
CA TYR A 27 -2.01 -2.15 -7.33
C TYR A 27 -2.06 -0.75 -6.71
N ALA A 28 -1.17 0.16 -7.12
CA ALA A 28 -1.20 1.54 -6.62
C ALA A 28 -2.52 2.24 -6.96
N ALA A 29 -3.05 2.04 -8.17
CA ALA A 29 -4.35 2.58 -8.56
C ALA A 29 -5.49 2.07 -7.66
N ASN A 30 -5.51 0.77 -7.33
CA ASN A 30 -6.52 0.22 -6.43
C ASN A 30 -6.40 0.75 -4.99
N LEU A 31 -5.18 0.96 -4.49
CA LEU A 31 -5.00 1.63 -3.17
C LEU A 31 -5.63 3.04 -3.18
N GLN A 32 -5.45 3.79 -4.26
CA GLN A 32 -6.05 5.14 -4.37
C GLN A 32 -7.59 5.09 -4.37
N ILE A 33 -8.20 4.09 -5.02
CA ILE A 33 -9.66 3.90 -5.01
C ILE A 33 -10.14 3.62 -3.58
N LEU A 34 -9.54 2.63 -2.92
CA LEU A 34 -9.93 2.25 -1.56
C LEU A 34 -9.78 3.41 -0.57
N VAL A 35 -8.69 4.18 -0.66
CA VAL A 35 -8.51 5.36 0.20
C VAL A 35 -9.54 6.44 -0.11
N LYS A 36 -9.88 6.68 -1.39
CA LYS A 36 -10.95 7.63 -1.75
C LYS A 36 -12.30 7.21 -1.18
N ASP A 37 -12.62 5.92 -1.20
CA ASP A 37 -13.85 5.40 -0.62
C ASP A 37 -13.88 5.65 0.90
N LEU A 38 -12.78 5.33 1.60
CA LEU A 38 -12.64 5.61 3.04
C LEU A 38 -12.73 7.11 3.37
N MET A 39 -12.18 7.98 2.52
CA MET A 39 -12.26 9.45 2.68
C MET A 39 -13.66 10.01 2.40
N GLY A 40 -14.50 9.28 1.67
CA GLY A 40 -15.87 9.65 1.35
C GLY A 40 -16.85 9.44 2.50
N GLU A 41 -16.45 8.71 3.54
CA GLU A 41 -17.25 8.47 4.74
C GLU A 41 -17.23 9.69 5.67
N PRO A 42 -18.39 10.38 5.87
CA PRO A 42 -18.44 11.67 6.56
C PRO A 42 -17.91 11.67 8.00
N ASP A 43 -18.06 10.53 8.69
CA ASP A 43 -17.71 10.36 10.11
C ASP A 43 -16.58 9.36 10.31
N SER A 44 -15.73 9.16 9.28
CA SER A 44 -14.64 8.18 9.38
C SER A 44 -13.64 8.57 10.48
N PRO A 45 -13.44 7.74 11.52
CA PRO A 45 -12.44 8.00 12.57
C PRO A 45 -11.01 8.04 12.01
N LEU A 46 -10.80 7.48 10.82
CA LEU A 46 -9.54 7.55 10.09
C LEU A 46 -9.12 9.00 9.80
N LEU A 47 -10.08 9.86 9.42
CA LEU A 47 -9.83 11.26 9.07
C LEU A 47 -9.55 12.14 10.30
N ALA A 48 -9.87 11.67 11.50
CA ALA A 48 -9.47 12.33 12.75
C ALA A 48 -8.00 12.05 13.10
N MET A 49 -7.42 10.97 12.57
CA MET A 49 -6.05 10.52 12.89
C MET A 49 -5.03 10.85 11.80
N LEU A 50 -5.46 10.92 10.54
CA LEU A 50 -4.58 11.12 9.39
C LEU A 50 -4.73 12.52 8.80
N ASP A 51 -3.65 13.03 8.22
CA ASP A 51 -3.65 14.29 7.47
C ASP A 51 -4.48 14.14 6.19
N ARG A 52 -5.65 14.78 6.16
CA ARG A 52 -6.60 14.73 5.05
C ARG A 52 -6.05 15.37 3.78
N ASP A 53 -5.29 16.46 3.90
CA ASP A 53 -4.75 17.17 2.74
C ASP A 53 -3.63 16.33 2.10
N TRP A 54 -2.80 15.69 2.93
CA TRP A 54 -1.80 14.74 2.44
C TRP A 54 -2.45 13.54 1.73
N LEU A 55 -3.50 12.95 2.32
CA LEU A 55 -4.21 11.82 1.70
C LEU A 55 -4.80 12.22 0.34
N GLN A 56 -5.44 13.40 0.25
CA GLN A 56 -5.98 13.92 -1.00
C GLN A 56 -4.89 14.04 -2.07
N GLN A 57 -3.74 14.62 -1.74
CA GLN A 57 -2.61 14.75 -2.66
C GLN A 57 -2.06 13.38 -3.08
N ALA A 58 -1.97 12.42 -2.15
CA ALA A 58 -1.44 11.09 -2.42
C ALA A 58 -2.33 10.28 -3.37
N VAL A 59 -3.66 10.37 -3.23
CA VAL A 59 -4.62 9.66 -4.10
C VAL A 59 -4.81 10.29 -5.48
N GLU A 60 -4.21 11.45 -5.72
CA GLU A 60 -4.18 12.16 -7.01
C GLU A 60 -2.87 11.95 -7.79
N GLN A 61 -1.85 11.33 -7.19
CA GLN A 61 -0.59 11.04 -7.88
C GLN A 61 -0.79 10.04 -9.03
N ASP A 62 0.08 10.11 -10.04
CA ASP A 62 0.17 9.10 -11.09
C ASP A 62 0.60 7.73 -10.48
N PRO A 63 -0.26 6.69 -10.51
CA PRO A 63 0.03 5.41 -9.88
C PRO A 63 1.22 4.67 -10.54
N THR A 64 1.58 5.01 -11.78
CA THR A 64 2.74 4.43 -12.47
C THR A 64 4.08 5.00 -11.99
N ARG A 65 4.04 6.15 -11.30
CA ARG A 65 5.21 6.90 -10.81
C ARG A 65 5.22 7.08 -9.30
N MET A 66 4.26 6.48 -8.61
CA MET A 66 4.11 6.60 -7.16
C MET A 66 5.34 6.04 -6.44
N ALA A 67 5.92 6.85 -5.56
CA ALA A 67 7.02 6.42 -4.72
C ALA A 67 6.57 5.27 -3.79
N VAL A 68 7.47 4.32 -3.53
CA VAL A 68 7.19 3.16 -2.65
C VAL A 68 6.71 3.60 -1.28
N GLY A 69 7.27 4.69 -0.72
CA GLY A 69 6.84 5.25 0.56
C GLY A 69 5.40 5.73 0.55
N THR A 70 4.99 6.50 -0.46
CA THR A 70 3.59 6.95 -0.63
C THR A 70 2.65 5.76 -0.75
N ARG A 71 3.02 4.77 -1.57
CA ARG A 71 2.23 3.55 -1.75
C ARG A 71 2.04 2.79 -0.44
N SER A 72 3.12 2.60 0.33
CA SER A 72 3.07 1.93 1.64
C SER A 72 2.26 2.71 2.67
N ALA A 73 2.24 4.05 2.58
CA ALA A 73 1.41 4.86 3.45
C ALA A 73 -0.08 4.77 3.11
N LEU A 74 -0.45 4.70 1.81
CA LEU A 74 -1.84 4.43 1.39
C LEU A 74 -2.30 3.04 1.87
N ASP A 75 -1.45 2.02 1.71
CA ASP A 75 -1.72 0.66 2.19
C ASP A 75 -1.97 0.66 3.71
N ARG A 76 -1.14 1.39 4.49
CA ARG A 76 -1.34 1.54 5.93
C ARG A 76 -2.61 2.30 6.29
N ALA A 77 -3.01 3.31 5.52
CA ALA A 77 -4.26 4.03 5.76
C ALA A 77 -5.47 3.08 5.62
N ILE A 78 -5.44 2.18 4.64
CA ILE A 78 -6.45 1.14 4.46
C ILE A 78 -6.46 0.17 5.64
N ASP A 79 -5.29 -0.35 6.04
CA ASP A 79 -5.18 -1.25 7.20
C ASP A 79 -5.82 -0.65 8.46
N ILE A 80 -5.51 0.61 8.75
CA ILE A 80 -6.06 1.33 9.91
C ILE A 80 -7.57 1.52 9.75
N GLY A 81 -8.03 1.95 8.57
CA GLY A 81 -9.46 2.13 8.29
C GLY A 81 -10.26 0.85 8.51
N VAL A 82 -9.79 -0.26 7.94
CA VAL A 82 -10.41 -1.59 8.11
C VAL A 82 -10.39 -2.01 9.58
N TRP A 83 -9.28 -1.80 10.29
CA TRP A 83 -9.20 -2.15 11.72
C TRP A 83 -10.17 -1.32 12.58
N LEU A 84 -10.29 -0.01 12.30
CA LEU A 84 -11.23 0.86 12.99
C LEU A 84 -12.69 0.44 12.75
N ASP A 85 -13.04 0.06 11.52
CA ASP A 85 -14.39 -0.44 11.20
C ASP A 85 -14.69 -1.77 11.89
N LEU A 86 -13.75 -2.72 11.86
CA LEU A 86 -13.93 -4.05 12.45
C LEU A 86 -14.07 -4.01 13.98
N TYR A 87 -13.25 -3.19 14.65
CA TYR A 87 -13.13 -3.24 16.11
C TYR A 87 -13.79 -2.06 16.84
N LYS A 88 -14.11 -0.97 16.13
CA LYS A 88 -14.78 0.24 16.67
C LYS A 88 -14.23 0.66 18.04
N PRO A 89 -12.91 0.84 18.17
CA PRO A 89 -12.29 1.17 19.45
C PRO A 89 -12.69 2.58 19.92
N ASP A 90 -12.62 2.81 21.23
CA ASP A 90 -12.64 4.16 21.79
C ASP A 90 -11.26 4.81 21.57
N LEU A 91 -11.20 5.87 20.77
CA LEU A 91 -9.98 6.62 20.48
C LEU A 91 -9.94 7.87 21.37
N ARG A 92 -8.81 8.06 22.07
CA ARG A 92 -8.50 9.30 22.79
C ARG A 92 -7.36 10.00 22.07
N LEU A 93 -7.68 11.06 21.33
CA LEU A 93 -6.76 11.85 20.51
C LEU A 93 -6.43 13.19 21.18
#